data_AF-A0A947JQ03-F1
#
_entry.id   AF-A0A947JQ03-F1
#
_cell.length_a   1.000
_cell.length_b   1.000
_cell.length_c   1.000
_cell.angle_alpha   90.00
_cell.angle_beta   90.00
_cell.angle_gamma   90.00
#
_symmetry.space_group_name_H-M   'P 1'
#
loop_
_entity.id
_entity.type
_entity.pdbx_description
1 polymer ?
#
loop_
_entity_poly.entity_id
_entity_poly.type
_entity_poly.pdbx_seq_one_letter_code
_entity_poly.pdbx_strand_id
1 'polypeptide(L)'
;RKCERSHKTPFGQDCNGTLEQVSLGHEFVTDVLKLQFHLKPEEGIEPIWFAHSLAYALVEGAAEILEVPSTDLSATVAHSEQDIIPPIILYDNVPGGAGLVARLLENEKDFVACLNTARARVSGNCGCAESTSCYGCLRSYRNQFAHQHLNRGTVYRYLGAIISQWK
;
A
#
# COMPACT_ATOMS: atom_id res chain seq x y z
N ARG A 1 -9.54 -2.80 27.12
CA ARG A 1 -8.89 -2.27 28.35
C ARG A 1 -9.99 -1.67 29.23
N LYS A 2 -10.12 -2.08 30.51
CA LYS A 2 -11.00 -1.40 31.46
C LYS A 2 -10.38 -0.04 31.78
N CYS A 3 -11.06 1.05 31.42
CA CYS A 3 -10.66 2.39 31.82
C CYS A 3 -11.20 2.61 33.23
N GLU A 4 -10.34 2.85 34.21
CA GLU A 4 -10.78 3.23 35.55
C GLU A 4 -11.49 4.59 35.48
N ARG A 5 -12.64 4.70 36.14
CA ARG A 5 -13.46 5.93 36.08
C ARG A 5 -12.79 7.14 36.73
N SER A 6 -11.79 6.92 37.59
CA SER A 6 -10.99 7.97 38.22
C SER A 6 -9.51 7.68 38.05
N HIS A 7 -8.72 8.72 37.75
CA HIS A 7 -7.27 8.68 37.73
C HIS A 7 -6.72 10.06 38.13
N LYS A 8 -5.40 10.14 38.36
CA LYS A 8 -4.70 11.40 38.61
C LYS A 8 -4.14 11.96 37.31
N THR A 9 -4.14 13.28 37.15
CA THR A 9 -3.44 13.95 36.04
C THR A 9 -1.92 13.71 36.13
N PRO A 10 -1.13 13.96 35.07
CA PRO A 10 0.34 13.91 35.14
C PRO A 10 0.97 14.80 36.23
N PHE A 11 0.20 15.75 36.78
CA PHE A 11 0.61 16.65 37.87
C PHE A 11 0.08 16.21 39.25
N GLY A 12 -0.51 15.02 39.37
CA GLY A 12 -0.96 14.44 40.64
C GLY A 12 -2.32 14.94 41.15
N GLN A 13 -3.06 15.72 40.35
CA GLN A 13 -4.38 16.24 40.72
C GLN A 13 -5.50 15.26 40.33
N ASP A 14 -6.68 15.36 40.96
CA ASP A 14 -7.85 14.58 40.55
C ASP A 14 -8.30 14.96 39.15
N CYS A 15 -8.36 13.98 38.25
CA CYS A 15 -8.78 14.19 36.87
C CYS A 15 -10.32 14.13 36.76
N ASN A 16 -10.95 15.27 36.45
CA ASN A 16 -12.38 15.40 36.19
C ASN A 16 -12.71 15.52 34.69
N GLY A 17 -11.74 15.27 33.80
CA GLY A 17 -11.89 15.41 32.35
C GLY A 17 -12.72 14.29 31.72
N THR A 18 -13.36 14.58 30.60
CA THR A 18 -14.04 13.57 29.78
C THR A 18 -13.07 12.99 28.76
N LEU A 19 -13.03 11.65 28.65
CA LEU A 19 -12.25 10.99 27.61
C LEU A 19 -12.99 11.14 26.28
N GLU A 20 -12.39 11.88 25.34
CA GLU A 20 -12.90 12.00 23.98
C GLU A 20 -11.96 11.27 23.02
N GLN A 21 -12.53 10.47 22.13
CA GLN A 21 -11.79 9.85 21.04
C GLN A 21 -11.81 10.80 19.84
N VAL A 22 -10.70 11.51 19.64
CA VAL A 22 -10.50 12.39 18.49
C VAL A 22 -9.52 11.77 17.50
N SER A 23 -9.64 12.12 16.22
CA SER A 23 -8.69 11.75 15.17
C SER A 23 -8.09 13.02 14.58
N LEU A 24 -6.78 13.05 14.44
CA LEU A 24 -6.08 14.13 13.73
C LEU A 24 -5.97 13.72 12.26
N GLY A 25 -6.41 14.61 11.37
CA GLY A 25 -6.36 14.40 9.93
C GLY A 25 -5.88 15.66 9.24
N HIS A 26 -5.35 15.48 8.03
CA HIS A 26 -5.05 16.55 7.11
C HIS A 26 -5.76 16.26 5.79
N GLU A 27 -6.47 17.24 5.27
CA GLU A 27 -7.07 17.17 3.94
C GLU A 27 -6.14 17.85 2.93
N PHE A 28 -5.87 17.16 1.83
CA PHE A 28 -5.08 17.67 0.73
C PHE A 28 -5.68 17.20 -0.59
N VAL A 29 -5.53 18.04 -1.62
CA VAL A 29 -5.97 17.73 -2.98
C VAL A 29 -4.76 17.19 -3.74
N THR A 30 -4.93 16.04 -4.36
CA THR A 30 -3.90 15.36 -5.16
C THR A 30 -4.55 14.54 -6.26
N ASP A 31 -3.80 14.22 -7.30
CA ASP A 31 -4.23 13.25 -8.30
C ASP A 31 -4.20 11.85 -7.71
N VAL A 32 -5.19 11.04 -8.10
CA VAL A 32 -5.32 9.66 -7.65
C VAL A 32 -5.54 8.71 -8.81
N LEU A 33 -4.96 7.52 -8.70
CA LEU A 33 -5.19 6.40 -9.59
C LEU A 33 -5.84 5.26 -8.79
N LYS A 34 -7.10 4.98 -9.08
CA LYS A 34 -7.82 3.82 -8.53
C LYS A 34 -7.61 2.60 -9.43
N LEU A 35 -6.99 1.57 -8.87
CA LEU A 35 -6.77 0.28 -9.52
C LEU A 35 -7.73 -0.77 -8.94
N GLN A 36 -8.49 -1.41 -9.81
CA GLN A 36 -9.41 -2.49 -9.45
C GLN A 36 -9.01 -3.76 -10.19
N PHE A 37 -8.80 -4.83 -9.43
CA PHE A 37 -8.26 -6.09 -9.94
C PHE A 37 -9.34 -7.16 -9.91
N HIS A 38 -9.63 -7.75 -11.08
CA HIS A 38 -10.69 -8.75 -11.24
C HIS A 38 -10.17 -10.19 -11.18
N LEU A 39 -8.86 -10.40 -11.38
CA LEU A 39 -8.25 -11.71 -11.26
C LEU A 39 -8.19 -12.13 -9.78
N LYS A 40 -8.66 -13.34 -9.46
CA LYS A 40 -8.64 -13.86 -8.08
C LYS A 40 -7.21 -14.23 -7.66
N PRO A 41 -6.75 -13.85 -6.45
CA PRO A 41 -5.47 -14.31 -5.91
C PRO A 41 -5.54 -15.77 -5.45
N GLU A 42 -4.41 -16.33 -5.03
CA GLU A 42 -4.35 -17.67 -4.42
C GLU A 42 -5.25 -17.78 -3.18
N GLU A 43 -5.79 -18.98 -2.94
CA GLU A 43 -6.67 -19.23 -1.80
C GLU A 43 -5.91 -19.17 -0.46
N GLY A 44 -6.64 -18.84 0.61
CA GLY A 44 -6.08 -18.76 1.96
C GLY A 44 -5.32 -17.47 2.28
N ILE A 45 -5.32 -16.48 1.37
CA ILE A 45 -4.77 -15.15 1.61
C ILE A 45 -5.90 -14.19 1.93
N GLU A 46 -5.78 -13.47 3.05
CA GLU A 46 -6.70 -12.39 3.38
C GLU A 46 -6.63 -11.27 2.32
N PRO A 47 -7.75 -10.91 1.66
CA PRO A 47 -7.76 -9.96 0.54
C PRO A 47 -7.12 -8.60 0.87
N ILE A 48 -7.32 -8.10 2.09
CA ILE A 48 -6.78 -6.80 2.52
C ILE A 48 -5.25 -6.80 2.55
N TRP A 49 -4.63 -7.87 3.06
CA TRP A 49 -3.18 -7.98 3.15
C TRP A 49 -2.54 -8.31 1.81
N PHE A 50 -3.26 -9.06 0.97
CA PHE A 50 -2.90 -9.21 -0.43
C PHE A 50 -2.86 -7.86 -1.15
N ALA A 51 -3.93 -7.06 -1.02
CA ALA A 51 -4.01 -5.73 -1.62
C ALA A 51 -2.89 -4.80 -1.14
N HIS A 52 -2.55 -4.81 0.16
CA HIS A 52 -1.40 -4.06 0.66
C HIS A 52 -0.06 -4.54 0.06
N SER A 53 0.14 -5.85 -0.03
CA SER A 53 1.36 -6.42 -0.63
C SER A 53 1.50 -6.02 -2.10
N LEU A 54 0.41 -6.09 -2.86
CA LEU A 54 0.35 -5.65 -4.25
C LEU A 54 0.57 -4.14 -4.37
N ALA A 55 -0.09 -3.34 -3.53
CA ALA A 55 0.02 -1.88 -3.53
C ALA A 55 1.47 -1.41 -3.32
N TYR A 56 2.19 -2.00 -2.37
CA TYR A 56 3.58 -1.60 -2.11
C TYR A 56 4.53 -2.04 -3.23
N ALA A 57 4.28 -3.16 -3.91
CA ALA A 57 5.02 -3.52 -5.10
C ALA A 57 4.78 -2.53 -6.25
N LEU A 58 3.53 -2.10 -6.44
CA LEU A 58 3.15 -1.13 -7.47
C LEU A 58 3.72 0.27 -7.21
N VAL A 59 3.75 0.73 -5.95
CA VAL A 59 4.39 2.00 -5.58
C VAL A 59 5.88 1.99 -5.94
N GLU A 60 6.59 0.93 -5.59
CA GLU A 60 8.02 0.81 -5.90
C GLU A 60 8.26 0.70 -7.42
N GLY A 61 7.41 -0.07 -8.13
CA GLY A 61 7.47 -0.17 -9.60
C GLY A 61 7.17 1.15 -10.30
N ALA A 62 6.15 1.89 -9.86
CA ALA A 62 5.79 3.19 -10.42
C ALA A 62 6.88 4.24 -10.15
N ALA A 63 7.46 4.24 -8.95
CA ALA A 63 8.54 5.16 -8.60
C ALA A 63 9.77 4.96 -9.51
N GLU A 64 10.11 3.70 -9.81
CA GLU A 64 11.22 3.36 -10.70
C GLU A 64 10.92 3.78 -12.16
N ILE A 65 9.71 3.52 -12.67
CA ILE A 65 9.33 3.92 -14.04
C ILE A 65 9.22 5.44 -14.20
N LEU A 66 8.74 6.14 -13.19
CA LEU A 66 8.60 7.60 -13.22
C LEU A 66 9.91 8.33 -12.87
N GLU A 67 10.96 7.58 -12.50
CA GLU A 67 12.26 8.09 -12.05
C GLU A 67 12.14 9.08 -10.88
N VAL A 68 11.27 8.78 -9.92
CA VAL A 68 11.03 9.59 -8.72
C VAL A 68 11.36 8.83 -7.44
N PRO A 69 11.64 9.52 -6.32
CA PRO A 69 11.72 8.87 -5.02
C PRO A 69 10.42 8.09 -4.72
N SER A 70 10.52 6.85 -4.22
CA SER A 70 9.32 6.10 -3.82
C SER A 70 8.55 6.76 -2.68
N THR A 71 9.16 7.73 -2.00
CA THR A 71 8.50 8.56 -1.00
C THR A 71 7.50 9.56 -1.55
N ASP A 72 7.57 9.86 -2.85
CA ASP A 72 6.72 10.83 -3.55
C ASP A 72 5.44 10.19 -4.09
N LEU A 73 5.37 8.86 -4.01
CA LEU A 73 4.18 8.06 -4.28
C LEU A 73 3.75 7.37 -2.99
N SER A 74 2.44 7.16 -2.86
CA SER A 74 1.93 6.30 -1.79
C SER A 74 0.67 5.58 -2.24
N ALA A 75 0.24 4.65 -1.40
CA ALA A 75 -0.93 3.84 -1.66
C ALA A 75 -1.77 3.69 -0.41
N THR A 76 -3.09 3.64 -0.60
CA THR A 76 -4.03 3.15 0.39
C THR A 76 -4.89 2.06 -0.23
N VAL A 77 -5.41 1.18 0.61
CA VAL A 77 -6.35 0.14 0.19
C VAL A 77 -7.73 0.57 0.62
N ALA A 78 -8.62 0.79 -0.34
CA ALA A 78 -9.99 1.18 -0.09
C ALA A 78 -10.77 0.03 0.54
N HIS A 79 -11.72 0.34 1.41
CA HIS A 79 -12.67 -0.66 1.88
C HIS A 79 -13.66 -1.01 0.75
N SER A 80 -13.88 -2.30 0.52
CA SER A 80 -14.87 -2.81 -0.43
C SER A 80 -15.36 -4.18 0.05
N GLU A 81 -16.68 -4.37 0.04
CA GLU A 81 -17.31 -5.67 0.36
C GLU A 81 -17.64 -6.48 -0.90
N GLN A 82 -17.68 -5.82 -2.07
CA GLN A 82 -18.05 -6.46 -3.33
C GLN A 82 -16.85 -6.98 -4.12
N ASP A 83 -15.67 -6.37 -3.94
CA ASP A 83 -14.49 -6.70 -4.72
C ASP A 83 -13.69 -7.87 -4.14
N ILE A 84 -13.21 -8.75 -5.02
CA ILE A 84 -12.34 -9.89 -4.64
C ILE A 84 -11.04 -9.37 -4.00
N ILE A 85 -10.50 -8.28 -4.53
CA ILE A 85 -9.35 -7.56 -4.00
C ILE A 85 -9.83 -6.13 -3.75
N PRO A 86 -9.74 -5.61 -2.52
CA PRO A 86 -10.15 -4.24 -2.26
C PRO A 86 -9.36 -3.25 -3.15
N PRO A 87 -10.01 -2.22 -3.73
CA PRO A 87 -9.35 -1.33 -4.67
C PRO A 87 -8.12 -0.66 -4.09
N ILE A 88 -7.06 -0.55 -4.90
CA ILE A 88 -5.82 0.12 -4.53
C ILE A 88 -5.89 1.55 -5.07
N ILE A 89 -5.69 2.53 -4.20
CA ILE A 89 -5.61 3.94 -4.57
C ILE A 89 -4.15 4.36 -4.47
N LEU A 90 -3.52 4.60 -5.62
CA LEU A 90 -2.23 5.26 -5.72
C LEU A 90 -2.44 6.77 -5.76
N TYR A 91 -1.58 7.53 -5.09
CA TYR A 91 -1.67 8.99 -5.06
C TYR A 91 -0.29 9.64 -4.92
N ASP A 92 -0.18 10.90 -5.36
CA ASP A 92 1.04 11.67 -5.15
C ASP A 92 1.15 12.07 -3.69
N ASN A 93 2.28 11.75 -3.08
CA ASN A 93 2.63 12.10 -1.71
C ASN A 93 3.61 13.30 -1.68
N VAL A 94 3.30 14.30 -2.50
CA VAL A 94 4.04 15.56 -2.62
C VAL A 94 3.08 16.72 -2.36
N PRO A 95 3.47 17.75 -1.58
CA PRO A 95 2.61 18.91 -1.35
C PRO A 95 2.15 19.55 -2.68
N GLY A 96 0.84 19.69 -2.85
CA GLY A 96 0.22 20.31 -4.03
C GLY A 96 -0.06 19.36 -5.21
N GLY A 97 0.37 18.09 -5.14
CA GLY A 97 0.25 17.13 -6.24
C GLY A 97 1.25 17.43 -7.37
N ALA A 98 1.92 16.41 -7.87
CA ALA A 98 2.93 16.54 -8.93
C ALA A 98 2.47 15.94 -10.26
N GLY A 99 1.24 15.40 -10.32
CA GLY A 99 0.68 14.68 -11.46
C GLY A 99 1.40 13.36 -11.73
N LEU A 100 2.10 12.76 -10.76
CA LEU A 100 2.94 11.58 -11.00
C LEU A 100 2.08 10.35 -11.31
N VAL A 101 1.04 10.11 -10.52
CA VAL A 101 0.12 9.00 -10.78
C VAL A 101 -0.68 9.17 -12.07
N ALA A 102 -0.96 10.41 -12.48
CA ALA A 102 -1.63 10.69 -13.75
C ALA A 102 -0.70 10.33 -14.94
N ARG A 103 0.57 10.71 -14.85
CA ARG A 103 1.60 10.38 -15.85
C ARG A 103 1.75 8.88 -16.10
N LEU A 104 1.59 8.06 -15.06
CA LEU A 104 1.67 6.60 -15.16
C LEU A 104 0.63 6.01 -16.14
N LEU A 105 -0.47 6.71 -16.40
CA LEU A 105 -1.53 6.29 -17.32
C LEU A 105 -1.57 7.06 -18.64
N GLU A 106 -0.69 8.03 -18.85
CA GLU A 106 -0.62 8.75 -20.13
C GLU A 106 -0.30 7.79 -21.29
N ASN A 107 0.45 6.74 -21.00
CA ASN A 107 0.82 5.70 -21.95
C ASN A 107 0.64 4.32 -21.32
N GLU A 108 -0.14 3.46 -21.97
CA GLU A 108 -0.35 2.07 -21.54
C GLU A 108 0.97 1.32 -21.34
N LYS A 109 1.99 1.62 -22.15
CA LYS A 109 3.32 1.00 -22.04
C LYS A 109 3.98 1.27 -20.70
N ASP A 110 3.76 2.45 -20.12
CA ASP A 110 4.38 2.85 -18.86
C ASP A 110 3.72 2.12 -17.69
N PHE A 111 2.39 1.94 -17.75
CA PHE A 111 1.68 1.12 -16.78
C PHE A 111 2.10 -0.36 -16.86
N VAL A 112 2.23 -0.91 -18.07
CA VAL A 112 2.75 -2.28 -18.27
C VAL A 112 4.19 -2.40 -17.79
N ALA A 113 5.04 -1.39 -18.05
CA ALA A 113 6.40 -1.35 -17.53
C ALA A 113 6.39 -1.36 -15.99
N CYS A 114 5.52 -0.58 -15.36
CA CYS A 114 5.35 -0.56 -13.91
C CYS A 114 4.96 -1.93 -13.36
N LEU A 115 4.03 -2.66 -13.99
CA LEU A 115 3.68 -4.03 -13.59
C LEU A 115 4.89 -4.98 -13.68
N ASN A 116 5.68 -4.88 -14.75
CA ASN A 116 6.89 -5.69 -14.93
C ASN A 116 7.96 -5.36 -13.87
N THR A 117 8.18 -4.08 -13.61
CA THR A 117 9.14 -3.61 -12.59
C THR A 117 8.71 -4.02 -11.18
N ALA A 118 7.42 -3.86 -10.86
CA ALA A 118 6.86 -4.35 -9.60
C ALA A 118 7.08 -5.86 -9.43
N ARG A 119 6.89 -6.65 -10.49
CA ARG A 119 7.15 -8.09 -10.47
C ARG A 119 8.64 -8.41 -10.28
N ALA A 120 9.52 -7.68 -10.96
CA ALA A 120 10.97 -7.84 -10.80
C ALA A 120 11.42 -7.52 -9.37
N ARG A 121 10.86 -6.48 -8.75
CA ARG A 121 11.14 -6.09 -7.36
C ARG A 121 10.84 -7.21 -6.35
N VAL A 122 9.78 -7.98 -6.58
CA VAL A 122 9.36 -9.08 -5.68
C VAL A 122 9.89 -10.46 -6.09
N SER A 123 10.75 -10.55 -7.11
CA SER A 123 11.31 -11.81 -7.63
C SER A 123 12.09 -12.62 -6.59
N GLY A 124 12.65 -11.94 -5.58
CA GLY A 124 13.50 -12.55 -4.57
C GLY A 124 14.98 -12.26 -4.72
N ASN A 125 15.38 -11.37 -5.63
CA ASN A 125 16.77 -10.90 -5.73
C ASN A 125 17.31 -10.32 -4.40
N CYS A 126 16.42 -9.87 -3.50
CA CYS A 126 16.76 -9.43 -2.15
C CYS A 126 17.09 -10.56 -1.15
N GLY A 127 16.94 -11.83 -1.53
CA GLY A 127 17.33 -13.00 -0.73
C GLY A 127 16.34 -13.44 0.36
N CYS A 128 15.23 -12.73 0.59
CA CYS A 128 14.23 -13.17 1.58
C CYS A 128 13.36 -14.33 1.05
N ALA A 129 12.78 -15.14 1.93
CA ALA A 129 11.90 -16.25 1.53
C ALA A 129 10.63 -15.76 0.81
N GLU A 130 10.05 -16.59 -0.05
CA GLU A 130 8.85 -16.25 -0.82
C GLU A 130 7.65 -15.88 0.07
N SER A 131 7.47 -16.58 1.18
CA SER A 131 6.38 -16.36 2.14
C SER A 131 6.56 -15.13 3.02
N THR A 132 7.61 -14.33 2.80
CA THR A 132 8.00 -13.19 3.64
C THR A 132 8.22 -11.92 2.83
N SER A 133 8.67 -10.87 3.50
CA SER A 133 9.02 -9.58 2.93
C SER A 133 10.24 -8.97 3.64
N CYS A 134 10.93 -8.06 2.96
CA CYS A 134 12.04 -7.28 3.52
C CYS A 134 12.03 -5.86 2.93
N TYR A 135 12.97 -5.02 3.38
CA TYR A 135 13.13 -3.65 2.87
C TYR A 135 13.63 -3.60 1.42
N GLY A 136 14.16 -4.70 0.89
CA GLY A 136 14.55 -4.81 -0.52
C GLY A 136 13.42 -5.20 -1.47
N CYS A 137 12.20 -5.44 -0.98
CA CYS A 137 11.05 -5.75 -1.84
C CYS A 137 9.79 -4.95 -1.47
N LEU A 138 9.18 -5.20 -0.32
CA LEU A 138 7.87 -4.65 0.03
C LEU A 138 7.86 -3.73 1.26
N ARG A 139 8.86 -3.83 2.15
CA ARG A 139 8.84 -3.10 3.42
C ARG A 139 9.41 -1.70 3.25
N SER A 140 8.75 -0.75 3.87
CA SER A 140 9.24 0.60 4.12
C SER A 140 8.95 0.97 5.58
N TYR A 141 9.53 2.07 6.06
CA TYR A 141 9.21 2.57 7.39
C TYR A 141 7.73 2.95 7.53
N ARG A 142 7.10 3.39 6.44
CA ARG A 142 5.71 3.89 6.43
C ARG A 142 4.67 2.77 6.55
N ASN A 143 5.02 1.54 6.17
CA ASN A 143 4.10 0.40 6.17
C ASN A 143 4.37 -0.63 7.29
N GLN A 144 5.03 -0.23 8.39
CA GLN A 144 5.34 -1.09 9.53
C GLN A 144 4.13 -1.85 10.08
N PHE A 145 2.95 -1.23 10.08
CA PHE A 145 1.70 -1.85 10.51
C PHE A 145 1.34 -3.11 9.69
N ALA A 146 1.80 -3.21 8.45
CA ALA A 146 1.51 -4.32 7.55
C ALA A 146 2.62 -5.38 7.51
N HIS A 147 3.82 -5.13 8.06
CA HIS A 147 5.03 -5.96 7.82
C HIS A 147 4.86 -7.46 8.08
N GLN A 148 4.05 -7.82 9.08
CA GLN A 148 3.79 -9.22 9.45
C GLN A 148 2.90 -9.96 8.45
N HIS A 149 2.17 -9.23 7.61
CA HIS A 149 1.22 -9.77 6.63
C HIS A 149 1.73 -9.71 5.18
N LEU A 150 2.83 -8.98 4.93
CA LEU A 150 3.36 -8.79 3.59
C LEU A 150 4.07 -10.05 3.07
N ASN A 151 3.65 -10.50 1.88
CA ASN A 151 4.15 -11.70 1.22
C ASN A 151 4.56 -11.39 -0.23
N ARG A 152 5.85 -11.54 -0.54
CA ARG A 152 6.36 -11.22 -1.89
C ARG A 152 5.99 -12.28 -2.94
N GLY A 153 5.93 -13.55 -2.55
CA GLY A 153 5.75 -14.67 -3.48
C GLY A 153 4.35 -14.67 -4.11
N THR A 154 3.33 -14.37 -3.30
CA THR A 154 1.94 -14.29 -3.77
C THR A 154 1.77 -13.15 -4.78
N VAL A 155 2.37 -11.99 -4.51
CA VAL A 155 2.39 -10.85 -5.43
C VAL A 155 3.16 -11.17 -6.71
N TYR A 156 4.32 -11.82 -6.62
CA TYR A 156 5.14 -12.19 -7.78
C TYR A 156 4.36 -13.08 -8.77
N ARG A 157 3.68 -14.11 -8.26
CA ARG A 157 2.87 -15.02 -9.09
C ARG A 157 1.66 -14.32 -9.67
N TYR A 158 0.98 -13.50 -8.87
CA TYR A 158 -0.19 -12.74 -9.31
C TYR A 158 0.12 -11.73 -10.42
N LEU A 159 1.18 -10.93 -10.26
CA LEU A 159 1.63 -10.01 -11.31
C LEU A 159 2.02 -10.76 -12.58
N GLY A 160 2.64 -11.94 -12.46
CA GLY A 160 2.92 -12.80 -13.60
C GLY A 160 1.67 -13.21 -14.38
N ALA A 161 0.59 -13.58 -13.67
CA ALA A 161 -0.68 -13.93 -14.27
C ALA A 161 -1.34 -12.71 -14.95
N ILE A 162 -1.37 -11.55 -14.31
CA ILE A 162 -1.90 -10.31 -14.92
C ILE A 162 -1.15 -9.95 -16.20
N ILE A 163 0.19 -9.91 -16.15
CA ILE A 163 1.01 -9.52 -17.31
C ILE A 163 0.81 -10.50 -18.47
N SER A 164 0.58 -11.79 -18.18
CA SER A 164 0.31 -12.78 -19.23
C SER A 164 -1.04 -12.58 -19.92
N GLN A 165 -2.05 -12.03 -19.23
CA GLN A 165 -3.38 -11.74 -19.78
C GLN A 165 -3.43 -10.38 -20.47
N TRP A 166 -2.44 -9.51 -20.24
CA TRP A 166 -2.34 -8.21 -20.90
C TRP A 166 -1.86 -8.29 -22.35
N LYS A 167 -1.18 -9.38 -22.72
CA LYS A 167 -0.72 -9.64 -24.09
C LYS A 167 -1.87 -10.06 -25.00
#